data_AF-A0A379TJ96-F1
#
_entry.id   AF-A0A379TJ96-F1
#
_cell.length_a   1.000
_cell.length_b   1.000
_cell.length_c   1.000
_cell.angle_alpha   90.00
_cell.angle_beta   90.00
_cell.angle_gamma   90.00
#
_symmetry.space_group_name_H-M   'P 1'
#
loop_
_entity.id
_entity.type
_entity.pdbx_description
1 polymer ?
#
loop_
_entity_poly.entity_id
_entity_poly.type
_entity_poly.pdbx_seq_one_letter_code
_entity_poly.pdbx_strand_id
1 'polypeptide(L)' 'MAFDEQGQADTRERKIEICRRAYNILTKEVGFPPEDIIFDPNIFRRRDRY' A
#
# COMPACT_ATOMS: atom_id res chain seq x y z
N MET A 1 0.45 -3.43 -2.62
CA MET A 1 -0.81 -3.76 -1.91
C MET A 1 -0.84 -2.96 -0.60
N ALA A 2 -1.90 -2.18 -0.35
CA ALA A 2 -2.03 -1.34 0.85
C ALA A 2 -2.45 -2.17 2.09
N PHE A 3 -1.52 -2.97 2.59
CA PHE A 3 -1.68 -3.86 3.74
C PHE A 3 -0.45 -3.73 4.65
N ASP A 4 -0.66 -3.74 5.96
CA ASP A 4 0.41 -3.70 6.96
C ASP A 4 0.13 -4.67 8.12
N GLU A 5 0.91 -4.58 9.19
CA GLU A 5 0.82 -5.46 10.37
C GLU A 5 -0.54 -5.36 11.09
N GLN A 6 -1.32 -4.30 10.86
CA GLN A 6 -2.65 -4.07 11.42
C GLN A 6 -3.78 -4.48 10.47
N GLY A 7 -3.46 -4.90 9.25
CA GLY A 7 -4.42 -5.35 8.25
C GLY A 7 -4.49 -4.46 7.02
N GLN A 8 -5.66 -4.46 6.37
CA GLN A 8 -5.89 -3.71 5.15
C GLN A 8 -6.23 -2.25 5.44
N ALA A 9 -5.66 -1.34 4.66
CA ALA A 9 -6.00 0.08 4.75
C ALA A 9 -7.43 0.35 4.24
N ASP A 10 -8.30 0.78 5.15
CA ASP A 10 -9.71 1.11 4.91
C ASP A 10 -9.93 2.61 4.63
N THR A 11 -9.09 3.48 5.20
CA THR A 11 -9.11 4.93 4.99
C THR A 11 -8.11 5.39 3.90
N ARG A 12 -8.39 6.55 3.28
CA ARG A 12 -7.52 7.14 2.26
C ARG A 12 -6.16 7.50 2.85
N GLU A 13 -6.16 8.06 4.05
CA GLU A 13 -4.97 8.50 4.78
C GLU A 13 -4.05 7.30 5.05
N ARG A 14 -4.62 6.17 5.50
CA ARG A 14 -3.85 4.95 5.77
C ARG A 14 -3.28 4.32 4.51
N LYS A 15 -4.02 4.34 3.40
CA LYS A 15 -3.52 3.88 2.08
C LYS A 15 -2.29 4.68 1.65
N ILE A 16 -2.34 6.01 1.80
CA ILE A 16 -1.23 6.90 1.45
C ILE A 16 -0.01 6.63 2.35
N GLU A 17 -0.23 6.47 3.66
CA GLU A 17 0.83 6.18 4.62
C GLU A 17 1.57 4.88 4.27
N ILE A 18 0.83 3.80 4.01
CA ILE A 18 1.41 2.48 3.69
C ILE A 18 2.16 2.52 2.35
N CYS A 19 1.57 3.11 1.31
CA CYS A 19 2.25 3.26 0.02
C CYS A 19 3.54 4.10 0.15
N ARG A 20 3.52 5.16 0.96
CA ARG A 20 4.71 6.00 1.20
C ARG A 20 5.80 5.26 1.98
N ARG A 21 5.44 4.49 3.00
CA ARG A 21 6.39 3.64 3.75
C ARG A 21 7.03 2.60 2.83
N ALA A 22 6.22 1.89 2.04
CA ALA A 22 6.69 0.91 1.08
C ALA A 22 7.63 1.53 0.01
N TYR A 23 7.27 2.70 -0.52
CA TYR A 23 8.11 3.41 -1.48
C TYR A 23 9.49 3.74 -0.93
N ASN A 24 9.56 4.27 0.30
CA ASN A 24 10.83 4.63 0.92
C ASN A 24 11.72 3.40 1.13
N ILE A 25 11.17 2.28 1.60
CA ILE A 25 11.93 1.04 1.80
C ILE A 25 12.48 0.54 0.46
N LEU A 26 11.61 0.41 -0.55
CA LEU A 26 12.00 -0.11 -1.86
C LEU A 26 13.06 0.76 -2.52
N THR A 27 12.92 2.08 -2.49
CA THR A 27 13.85 2.98 -3.19
C THR A 27 15.11 3.30 -2.41
N LYS A 28 15.02 3.49 -1.08
CA LYS A 28 16.14 4.01 -0.26
C LYS A 28 16.94 2.92 0.45
N GLU A 29 16.30 1.81 0.82
CA GLU A 29 16.96 0.73 1.54
C GLU A 29 17.35 -0.40 0.59
N VAL A 30 16.46 -0.76 -0.33
CA VAL A 30 16.68 -1.86 -1.28
C VAL A 30 17.29 -1.38 -2.61
N GLY A 31 17.13 -0.11 -2.97
CA GLY A 31 17.63 0.45 -4.23
C GLY A 31 16.84 0.02 -5.47
N PHE A 32 15.57 -0.34 -5.29
CA PHE A 32 14.68 -0.75 -6.37
C PHE A 32 14.31 0.47 -7.25
N PRO A 33 14.34 0.34 -8.59
CA PRO A 33 13.97 1.43 -9.50
C PRO A 33 12.51 1.87 -9.27
N PRO A 34 12.24 3.16 -9.02
CA PRO A 34 10.90 3.65 -8.74
C PRO A 34 9.92 3.47 -9.90
N GLU A 35 10.40 3.50 -11.14
CA GLU A 35 9.63 3.26 -12.37
C GLU A 35 9.02 1.85 -12.44
N ASP A 36 9.61 0.89 -11.75
CA ASP A 36 9.13 -0.50 -11.68
C ASP A 36 8.17 -0.74 -10.50
N ILE A 37 7.89 0.28 -9.68
CA ILE A 37 7.01 0.16 -8.51
C ILE A 37 5.56 0.48 -8.88
N ILE A 38 4.72 -0.56 -8.93
CA ILE A 38 3.28 -0.41 -9.12
C ILE A 38 2.56 -0.42 -7.76
N PHE A 39 1.95 0.70 -7.40
CA PHE A 39 1.05 0.76 -6.25
C PHE A 39 -0.38 0.44 -6.66
N ASP A 40 -0.92 -0.61 -6.06
CA ASP A 40 -2.35 -0.91 -6.10
C ASP A 40 -3.04 -0.44 -4.80
N PRO A 41 -3.73 0.72 -4.81
CA PRO A 41 -4.54 1.21 -3.68
C PRO A 41 -5.94 0.58 -3.62
N ASN A 42 -6.31 -0.19 -4.66
CA ASN A 42 -7.64 -0.74 -4.87
C ASN A 42 -7.68 -2.20 -4.43
N ILE A 43 -7.70 -2.39 -3.12
CA ILE A 43 -8.30 -3.59 -2.56
C ILE A 43 -9.49 -3.11 -1.78
N PHE A 44 -10.67 -3.30 -2.33
CA PHE A 44 -11.93 -3.14 -1.64
C PHE A 44 -12.61 -4.49 -1.79
N ARG A 45 -12.48 -5.37 -0.78
CA ARG A 45 -13.40 -6.50 -0.67
C ARG A 45 -14.64 -5.91 -0.03
N ARG A 46 -15.71 -5.69 -0.80
CA ARG A 46 -17.06 -5.50 -0.22
C ARG A 46 -17.27 -6.64 0.78
N ARG A 47 -17.43 -6.32 2.06
CA ARG A 47 -17.80 -7.29 3.08
C ARG A 47 -19.18 -6.92 3.62
N ASP A 48 -20.08 -6.73 2.68
CA ASP A 48 -21.43 -6.23 2.93
C ASP A 48 -22.27 -6.53 1.67
N ARG A 49 -22.52 -7.83 1.50
CA ARG A 49 -23.76 -8.40 0.94
C ARG A 49 -23.92 -9.77 1.56
N TYR A 50 -24.48 -9.81 2.77
CA TYR A 50 -25.70 -10.51 3.20
C TYR A 50 -25.94 -10.16 4.67
#